data_AF-A0A1R1JIS2-F1
#
_entry.id   AF-A0A1R1JIS2-F1
#
_cell.length_a   1.000
_cell.length_b   1.000
_cell.length_c   1.000
_cell.angle_alpha   90.00
_cell.angle_beta   90.00
_cell.angle_gamma   90.00
#
_symmetry.space_group_name_H-M   'P 1'
#
loop_
_entity.id
_entity.type
_entity.pdbx_description
1 polymer ?
#
loop_
_entity_poly.entity_id
_entity_poly.type
_entity_poly.pdbx_seq_one_letter_code
_entity_poly.pdbx_strand_id
1 'polypeptide(L)'
;MRRVLDAIDEELKSSRIGELLPRPFARRATSFLLRESFNEVCASQMPMVAETITELIKALPAMTRDGHNNALRTAKSTQWEAGLAQLSWRTYSVVGAILPDCIALAQSGTDSLTPLTLREHQIPDTIILPIAHDLLLVGSRGEPIELEIDKINAASAACSDSFFIACSSYDSADLTSLIGQRCSLAIKKVVAEAIAEARPRDSSQPGGAPDMAPLASANDASSFSFPLAFQGFADAETVTKLGDVMQIVAHEMSRDLPLSQLDGVTFAADYAAALENLDRDDPTLQADKTRPRIYGQAIAKCVHVIRDGKRKEHLVLNAGVAGGLLDANDENRAWALHVIVGMLANVAHSALYEQRLPATSEIPFDIVSRRLHTASSTCPGRYFSARTSAFADINAGERFATLCLDSLFSAQQEIRSAKQVYLVDQAMDQLLDVALLHVSFVLDHAAEWLGHRDGLPVQEPLPESSLPEKLKVQGLRDWLELFGRDLRRLYDADDQFTTENILALSRHVERLLWTMGIFPWPTEDGRLYVSLGPIT
;
A
#
# COMPACT_ATOMS: atom_id res chain seq x y z
N MET A 1 4.07 21.59 -15.84
CA MET A 1 3.24 22.25 -14.81
C MET A 1 3.29 23.78 -14.90
N ARG A 2 4.46 24.44 -14.96
CA ARG A 2 4.59 25.92 -15.01
C ARG A 2 3.75 26.59 -16.12
N ARG A 3 3.86 26.13 -17.38
CA ARG A 3 3.06 26.65 -18.51
C ARG A 3 1.54 26.56 -18.32
N VAL A 4 1.06 25.52 -17.63
CA VAL A 4 -0.38 25.34 -17.34
C VAL A 4 -0.82 26.32 -16.27
N LEU A 5 0.00 26.52 -15.23
CA LEU A 5 -0.28 27.51 -14.20
C LEU A 5 -0.25 28.95 -14.74
N ASP A 6 0.68 29.25 -15.65
CA ASP A 6 0.74 30.56 -16.31
C ASP A 6 -0.49 30.80 -17.19
N ALA A 7 -0.98 29.76 -17.89
CA ALA A 7 -2.22 29.83 -18.65
C ALA A 7 -3.47 30.03 -17.77
N ILE A 8 -3.53 29.36 -16.60
CA ILE A 8 -4.58 29.58 -15.59
C ILE A 8 -4.52 31.03 -15.09
N ASP A 9 -3.33 31.55 -14.81
CA ASP A 9 -3.16 32.92 -14.31
C ASP A 9 -3.61 33.96 -15.36
N GLU A 10 -3.35 33.73 -16.65
CA GLU A 10 -3.86 34.61 -17.72
C GLU A 10 -5.38 34.54 -17.86
N GLU A 11 -5.98 33.34 -17.84
CA GLU A 11 -7.43 33.16 -17.95
C GLU A 11 -8.17 33.77 -16.75
N LEU A 12 -7.59 33.66 -15.54
CA LEU A 12 -8.15 34.26 -14.34
C LEU A 12 -8.17 35.79 -14.39
N LYS A 13 -7.27 36.46 -15.13
CA LYS A 13 -7.27 37.93 -15.27
C LYS A 13 -8.47 38.44 -16.04
N SER A 14 -9.02 37.65 -16.96
CA SER A 14 -10.14 38.02 -17.83
C SER A 14 -11.49 37.40 -17.43
N SER A 15 -11.52 36.56 -16.39
CA SER A 15 -12.73 35.83 -15.98
C SER A 15 -13.44 36.49 -14.79
N ARG A 16 -14.78 36.33 -14.74
CA ARG A 16 -15.59 36.74 -13.57
C ARG A 16 -15.18 36.05 -12.27
N ILE A 17 -14.58 34.86 -12.34
CA ILE A 17 -14.10 34.11 -11.17
C ILE A 17 -12.90 34.81 -10.53
N GLY A 18 -11.99 35.35 -11.35
CA GLY A 18 -10.84 36.12 -10.88
C GLY A 18 -11.19 37.49 -10.31
N GLU A 19 -12.38 38.02 -10.60
CA GLU A 19 -12.93 39.24 -10.00
C GLU A 19 -13.59 38.99 -8.63
N LEU A 20 -14.16 37.79 -8.42
CA LEU A 20 -14.96 37.46 -7.24
C LEU A 20 -14.18 36.78 -6.11
N LEU A 21 -13.08 36.10 -6.43
CA LEU A 21 -12.31 35.30 -5.48
C LEU A 21 -10.88 35.83 -5.33
N PRO A 22 -10.26 35.68 -4.14
CA PRO A 22 -8.83 35.94 -3.98
C PRO A 22 -8.03 35.15 -5.01
N ARG A 23 -7.18 35.83 -5.80
CA ARG A 23 -6.40 35.19 -6.87
C ARG A 23 -5.62 33.95 -6.43
N PRO A 24 -4.94 33.93 -5.26
CA PRO A 24 -4.24 32.74 -4.79
C PRO A 24 -5.17 31.54 -4.58
N PHE A 25 -6.39 31.78 -4.09
CA PHE A 25 -7.41 30.75 -3.94
C PHE A 25 -7.92 30.27 -5.31
N ALA A 26 -8.33 31.20 -6.19
CA ALA A 26 -8.88 30.87 -7.51
C ALA A 26 -7.92 30.02 -8.35
N ARG A 27 -6.61 30.32 -8.30
CA ARG A 27 -5.56 29.53 -8.97
C ARG A 27 -5.49 28.10 -8.45
N ARG A 28 -5.49 27.90 -7.13
CA ARG A 28 -5.44 26.56 -6.51
C ARG A 28 -6.68 25.75 -6.82
N ALA A 29 -7.86 26.36 -6.67
CA ALA A 29 -9.14 25.74 -6.97
C ALA A 29 -9.22 25.30 -8.44
N THR A 30 -8.91 26.20 -9.38
CA THR A 30 -8.94 25.90 -10.82
C THR A 30 -7.95 24.81 -11.18
N SER A 31 -6.71 24.87 -10.66
CA SER A 31 -5.70 23.85 -10.92
C SER A 31 -6.10 22.48 -10.37
N PHE A 32 -6.81 22.41 -9.24
CA PHE A 32 -7.27 21.15 -8.68
C PHE A 32 -8.44 20.57 -9.50
N LEU A 33 -9.46 21.38 -9.76
CA LEU A 33 -10.66 20.96 -10.53
C LEU A 33 -10.30 20.47 -11.94
N LEU A 34 -9.32 21.10 -12.60
CA LEU A 34 -8.81 20.61 -13.89
C LEU A 34 -8.16 19.22 -13.81
N ARG A 35 -7.51 18.88 -12.68
CA ARG A 35 -6.92 17.55 -12.48
C ARG A 35 -7.99 16.50 -12.13
N GLU A 36 -8.98 16.92 -11.35
CA GLU A 36 -10.12 16.11 -10.90
C GLU A 36 -10.98 15.71 -12.11
N SER A 37 -11.41 16.69 -12.92
CA SER A 37 -12.23 16.46 -14.12
C SER A 37 -11.41 16.21 -15.39
N PHE A 38 -10.13 15.84 -15.28
CA PHE A 38 -9.24 15.68 -16.45
C PHE A 38 -9.78 14.70 -17.49
N ASN A 39 -10.40 13.60 -17.05
CA ASN A 39 -10.96 12.60 -17.95
C ASN A 39 -12.14 13.17 -18.76
N GLU A 40 -13.02 13.97 -18.15
CA GLU A 40 -14.13 14.63 -18.84
C GLU A 40 -13.62 15.72 -19.81
N VAL A 41 -12.63 16.50 -19.37
CA VAL A 41 -11.99 17.53 -20.20
C VAL A 41 -11.25 16.91 -21.39
N CYS A 42 -10.48 15.84 -21.19
CA CYS A 42 -9.81 15.11 -22.26
C CYS A 42 -10.80 14.40 -23.18
N ALA A 43 -11.88 13.80 -22.66
CA ALA A 43 -12.92 13.19 -23.51
C ALA A 43 -13.55 14.22 -24.45
N SER A 44 -13.72 15.47 -24.00
CA SER A 44 -14.22 16.57 -24.82
C SER A 44 -13.21 17.09 -25.87
N GLN A 45 -11.91 16.86 -25.68
CA GLN A 45 -10.81 17.39 -26.55
C GLN A 45 -10.03 16.30 -27.32
N MET A 46 -10.27 15.02 -27.03
CA MET A 46 -9.66 13.82 -27.61
C MET A 46 -9.63 13.78 -29.16
N PRO A 47 -10.65 14.29 -29.90
CA PRO A 47 -10.60 14.29 -31.36
C PRO A 47 -9.40 15.03 -31.96
N MET A 48 -8.81 15.99 -31.23
CA MET A 48 -7.69 16.80 -31.71
C MET A 48 -6.31 16.19 -31.40
N VAL A 49 -6.20 15.30 -30.40
CA VAL A 49 -4.93 14.74 -29.91
C VAL A 49 -4.57 13.41 -30.59
N ALA A 50 -5.58 12.67 -31.08
CA ALA A 50 -5.41 11.36 -31.72
C ALA A 50 -4.49 11.37 -32.95
N GLU A 51 -4.47 12.47 -33.71
CA GLU A 51 -3.61 12.63 -34.89
C GLU A 51 -2.12 12.69 -34.53
N THR A 52 -1.77 13.26 -33.37
CA THR A 52 -0.37 13.44 -32.94
C THR A 52 0.20 12.15 -32.34
N ILE A 53 -0.63 11.36 -31.64
CA ILE A 53 -0.24 10.07 -31.06
C ILE A 53 0.05 9.03 -32.17
N THR A 54 -0.68 9.09 -33.28
CA THR A 54 -0.52 8.17 -34.41
C THR A 54 0.86 8.30 -35.07
N GLU A 55 1.47 9.49 -35.08
CA GLU A 55 2.83 9.70 -35.60
C GLU A 55 3.91 9.25 -34.61
N LEU A 56 3.67 9.35 -33.31
CA LEU A 56 4.61 8.90 -32.27
C LEU A 56 4.74 7.36 -32.23
N ILE A 57 3.63 6.64 -32.46
CA ILE A 57 3.58 5.17 -32.50
C ILE A 57 4.47 4.60 -33.61
N LYS A 58 4.66 5.33 -34.72
CA LYS A 58 5.51 4.88 -35.84
C LYS A 58 7.02 4.92 -35.53
N ALA A 59 7.45 5.70 -34.54
CA ALA A 59 8.88 5.92 -34.23
C ALA A 59 9.44 5.03 -33.10
N LEU A 60 8.57 4.45 -32.26
CA LEU A 60 8.93 3.69 -31.05
C LEU A 60 9.78 2.41 -31.29
N PRO A 61 9.54 1.58 -32.32
CA PRO A 61 10.23 0.29 -32.46
C PRO A 61 11.75 0.39 -32.64
N ALA A 62 12.24 1.45 -33.29
CA ALA A 62 13.67 1.63 -33.56
C ALA A 62 14.45 2.12 -32.32
N MET A 63 13.85 3.02 -31.53
CA MET A 63 14.49 3.60 -30.36
C MET A 63 14.66 2.60 -29.22
N THR A 64 13.66 1.74 -28.97
CA THR A 64 13.71 0.71 -27.92
C THR A 64 14.78 -0.34 -28.23
N ARG A 65 14.87 -0.78 -29.49
CA ARG A 65 15.87 -1.76 -29.94
C ARG A 65 17.29 -1.22 -29.76
N ASP A 66 17.53 0.02 -30.18
CA ASP A 66 18.88 0.60 -30.18
C ASP A 66 19.34 0.93 -28.75
N GLY A 67 18.43 1.33 -27.85
CA GLY A 67 18.71 1.49 -26.42
C GLY A 67 19.05 0.18 -25.71
N HIS A 68 18.28 -0.90 -25.96
CA HIS A 68 18.52 -2.21 -25.37
C HIS A 68 19.86 -2.81 -25.81
N ASN A 69 20.20 -2.70 -27.10
CA ASN A 69 21.49 -3.16 -27.64
C ASN A 69 22.69 -2.41 -27.04
N ASN A 70 22.52 -1.14 -26.67
CA ASN A 70 23.58 -0.35 -26.05
C ASN A 70 23.81 -0.73 -24.57
N ALA A 71 22.72 -1.04 -23.85
CA ALA A 71 22.78 -1.53 -22.47
C ALA A 71 23.47 -2.91 -22.38
N LEU A 72 23.16 -3.83 -23.30
CA LEU A 72 23.82 -5.14 -23.37
C LEU A 72 25.32 -5.05 -23.70
N ARG A 73 25.74 -4.04 -24.47
CA ARG A 73 27.17 -3.82 -24.82
C ARG A 73 28.03 -3.30 -23.68
N THR A 74 27.41 -2.69 -22.66
CA THR A 74 28.12 -2.01 -21.56
C THR A 74 28.08 -2.77 -20.24
N ALA A 75 27.34 -3.87 -20.17
CA ALA A 75 27.27 -4.73 -18.99
C ALA A 75 28.60 -5.48 -18.75
N LYS A 76 29.07 -5.49 -17.49
CA LYS A 76 30.24 -6.28 -17.06
C LYS A 76 29.79 -7.65 -16.55
N SER A 77 30.55 -8.68 -16.92
CA SER A 77 30.30 -10.07 -16.53
C SER A 77 30.24 -10.26 -15.01
N THR A 78 29.23 -11.00 -14.54
CA THR A 78 29.02 -11.34 -13.12
C THR A 78 29.22 -12.84 -12.87
N GLN A 79 29.37 -13.25 -11.60
CA GLN A 79 29.44 -14.66 -11.21
C GLN A 79 28.18 -15.47 -11.61
N TRP A 80 27.06 -14.78 -11.84
CA TRP A 80 25.79 -15.37 -12.26
C TRP A 80 25.85 -15.91 -13.70
N GLU A 81 26.55 -15.22 -14.61
CA GLU A 81 26.75 -15.66 -16.00
C GLU A 81 27.54 -16.97 -16.07
N ALA A 82 28.57 -17.12 -15.21
CA ALA A 82 29.34 -18.36 -15.11
C ALA A 82 28.48 -19.54 -14.63
N GLY A 83 27.45 -19.26 -13.83
CA GLY A 83 26.47 -20.23 -13.37
C GLY A 83 25.47 -20.64 -14.46
N LEU A 84 24.89 -19.65 -15.15
CA LEU A 84 23.98 -19.87 -16.27
C LEU A 84 24.65 -20.56 -17.45
N ALA A 85 25.95 -20.34 -17.66
CA ALA A 85 26.74 -21.00 -18.69
C ALA A 85 26.88 -22.52 -18.48
N GLN A 86 26.57 -23.03 -17.28
CA GLN A 86 26.58 -24.47 -17.00
C GLN A 86 25.29 -25.17 -17.47
N LEU A 87 24.26 -24.43 -17.87
CA LEU A 87 23.00 -24.97 -18.37
C LEU A 87 23.08 -25.22 -19.88
N SER A 88 22.38 -26.26 -20.35
CA SER A 88 22.11 -26.46 -21.77
C SER A 88 20.91 -25.62 -22.18
N TRP A 89 21.14 -24.58 -22.98
CA TRP A 89 20.10 -23.67 -23.46
C TRP A 89 19.48 -24.14 -24.78
N ARG A 90 18.15 -24.16 -24.85
CA ARG A 90 17.39 -24.53 -26.04
C ARG A 90 16.18 -23.63 -26.20
N THR A 91 15.83 -23.35 -27.45
CA THR A 91 14.58 -22.67 -27.81
C THR A 91 13.48 -23.67 -28.07
N TYR A 92 12.28 -23.38 -27.57
CA TYR A 92 11.08 -24.17 -27.79
C TYR A 92 10.03 -23.30 -28.45
N SER A 93 9.53 -23.76 -29.61
CA SER A 93 8.37 -23.14 -30.23
C SER A 93 7.12 -23.60 -29.49
N VAL A 94 6.30 -22.65 -29.07
CA VAL A 94 5.06 -22.87 -28.31
C VAL A 94 3.94 -22.05 -28.92
N VAL A 95 2.72 -22.15 -28.37
CA VAL A 95 1.61 -21.30 -28.77
C VAL A 95 1.00 -20.70 -27.51
N GLY A 96 0.88 -19.38 -27.47
CA GLY A 96 0.18 -18.67 -26.39
C GLY A 96 0.95 -18.54 -25.09
N ALA A 97 2.29 -18.54 -25.12
CA ALA A 97 3.07 -18.21 -23.92
C ALA A 97 2.74 -16.79 -23.43
N ILE A 98 2.59 -16.65 -22.12
CA ILE A 98 2.51 -15.32 -21.50
C ILE A 98 3.90 -14.89 -21.03
N LEU A 99 4.16 -13.58 -21.03
CA LEU A 99 5.40 -13.01 -20.51
C LEU A 99 5.13 -12.44 -19.12
N PRO A 100 5.59 -13.11 -18.04
CA PRO A 100 5.39 -12.62 -16.69
C PRO A 100 6.30 -11.43 -16.37
N ASP A 101 5.86 -10.55 -15.48
CA ASP A 101 6.68 -9.43 -14.98
C ASP A 101 7.85 -9.88 -14.07
N CYS A 102 7.82 -11.12 -13.56
CA CYS A 102 8.97 -11.77 -12.90
C CYS A 102 10.07 -12.27 -13.86
N ILE A 103 9.90 -12.05 -15.17
CA ILE A 103 10.83 -12.33 -16.27
C ILE A 103 11.06 -13.82 -16.52
N ALA A 104 11.58 -14.57 -15.55
CA ALA A 104 11.95 -15.96 -15.71
C ALA A 104 11.47 -16.83 -14.54
N LEU A 105 11.09 -18.05 -14.87
CA LEU A 105 10.75 -19.09 -13.90
C LEU A 105 11.92 -20.04 -13.69
N ALA A 106 12.04 -20.56 -12.48
CA ALA A 106 13.08 -21.46 -12.03
C ALA A 106 12.48 -22.68 -11.34
N GLN A 107 13.08 -23.84 -11.54
CA GLN A 107 12.70 -25.09 -10.89
C GLN A 107 13.95 -25.85 -10.43
N SER A 108 13.87 -26.48 -9.26
CA SER A 108 14.90 -27.36 -8.71
C SER A 108 14.23 -28.67 -8.28
N GLY A 109 14.76 -29.81 -8.71
CA GLY A 109 14.13 -31.11 -8.48
C GLY A 109 12.66 -31.16 -8.91
N THR A 110 11.79 -31.63 -8.01
CA THR A 110 10.32 -31.73 -8.23
C THR A 110 9.54 -30.51 -7.74
N ASP A 111 10.21 -29.43 -7.35
CA ASP A 111 9.54 -28.23 -6.85
C ASP A 111 8.68 -27.56 -7.94
N SER A 112 7.69 -26.79 -7.52
CA SER A 112 6.90 -25.97 -8.43
C SER A 112 7.73 -24.78 -8.96
N LEU A 113 7.46 -24.33 -10.19
CA LEU A 113 8.15 -23.20 -10.86
C LEU A 113 8.05 -21.88 -10.08
N THR A 114 9.14 -21.30 -9.60
CA THR A 114 9.19 -20.02 -8.85
C THR A 114 9.85 -18.91 -9.66
N PRO A 115 9.65 -17.61 -9.36
CA PRO A 115 10.49 -16.54 -9.92
C PRO A 115 11.98 -16.85 -9.75
N LEU A 116 12.77 -16.62 -10.80
CA LEU A 116 14.22 -16.76 -10.75
C LEU A 116 14.87 -15.77 -9.77
N THR A 117 14.27 -14.60 -9.59
CA THR A 117 14.71 -13.55 -8.65
C THR A 117 14.70 -13.99 -7.19
N LEU A 118 13.87 -14.97 -6.82
CA LEU A 118 13.79 -15.51 -5.45
C LEU A 118 14.85 -16.57 -5.15
N ARG A 119 15.75 -16.87 -6.09
CA ARG A 119 16.80 -17.90 -5.96
C ARG A 119 18.17 -17.24 -5.90
N GLU A 120 18.48 -16.62 -4.77
CA GLU A 120 19.67 -15.78 -4.64
C GLU A 120 21.01 -16.55 -4.64
N HIS A 121 21.04 -17.86 -4.36
CA HIS A 121 22.32 -18.55 -4.07
C HIS A 121 22.50 -19.96 -4.66
N GLN A 122 21.58 -20.45 -5.49
CA GLN A 122 21.73 -21.74 -6.17
C GLN A 122 21.23 -21.65 -7.61
N ILE A 123 22.05 -22.12 -8.57
CA ILE A 123 21.65 -22.20 -9.97
C ILE A 123 20.63 -23.33 -10.08
N PRO A 124 19.37 -23.04 -10.46
CA PRO A 124 18.31 -24.03 -10.55
C PRO A 124 18.61 -25.09 -11.63
N ASP A 125 17.95 -26.25 -11.52
CA ASP A 125 18.08 -27.33 -12.50
C ASP A 125 17.46 -26.96 -13.85
N THR A 126 16.41 -26.12 -13.81
CA THR A 126 15.67 -25.64 -14.98
C THR A 126 15.35 -24.16 -14.83
N ILE A 127 15.55 -23.41 -15.92
CA ILE A 127 15.11 -22.02 -16.08
C ILE A 127 14.24 -21.94 -17.33
N ILE A 128 13.07 -21.30 -17.22
CA ILE A 128 12.16 -21.04 -18.33
C ILE A 128 12.00 -19.54 -18.49
N LEU A 129 12.40 -19.02 -19.64
CA LEU A 129 12.28 -17.62 -20.01
C LEU A 129 11.35 -17.49 -21.24
N PRO A 130 10.12 -17.00 -21.06
CA PRO A 130 9.27 -16.62 -22.19
C PRO A 130 9.86 -15.41 -22.91
N ILE A 131 10.19 -15.57 -24.20
CA ILE A 131 10.73 -14.49 -25.03
C ILE A 131 9.60 -13.83 -25.82
N ALA A 132 8.69 -14.65 -26.34
CA ALA A 132 7.53 -14.23 -27.10
C ALA A 132 6.40 -15.24 -26.92
N HIS A 133 5.20 -14.90 -27.38
CA HIS A 133 4.02 -15.77 -27.30
C HIS A 133 4.21 -17.15 -27.96
N ASP A 134 5.18 -17.28 -28.86
CA ASP A 134 5.48 -18.46 -29.64
C ASP A 134 6.87 -19.04 -29.36
N LEU A 135 7.58 -18.49 -28.36
CA LEU A 135 8.98 -18.82 -28.12
C LEU A 135 9.35 -18.79 -26.64
N LEU A 136 9.81 -19.93 -26.14
CA LEU A 136 10.48 -20.06 -24.84
C LEU A 136 11.97 -20.31 -25.03
N LEU A 137 12.78 -19.75 -24.14
CA LEU A 137 14.18 -20.15 -23.93
C LEU A 137 14.27 -20.92 -22.63
N VAL A 138 14.73 -22.16 -22.70
CA VAL A 138 14.84 -23.05 -21.53
C VAL A 138 16.29 -23.46 -21.34
N GLY A 139 16.81 -23.24 -20.13
CA GLY A 139 18.11 -23.74 -19.71
C GLY A 139 17.94 -24.90 -18.74
N SER A 140 18.55 -26.05 -18.99
CA SER A 140 18.48 -27.20 -18.08
C SER A 140 19.82 -27.91 -17.86
N ARG A 141 20.01 -28.58 -16.70
CA ARG A 141 21.19 -29.40 -16.38
C ARG A 141 21.15 -30.84 -16.92
N GLY A 142 20.06 -31.25 -17.59
CA GLY A 142 19.80 -32.64 -17.98
C GLY A 142 19.12 -32.82 -19.34
N GLU A 143 18.46 -33.96 -19.54
CA GLU A 143 17.72 -34.28 -20.77
C GLU A 143 16.58 -33.28 -21.09
N PRO A 144 16.16 -33.18 -22.37
CA PRO A 144 15.06 -32.30 -22.76
C PRO A 144 13.81 -32.52 -21.91
N ILE A 145 13.30 -31.41 -21.38
CA ILE A 145 12.12 -31.36 -20.53
C ILE A 145 10.87 -31.32 -21.39
N GLU A 146 9.84 -32.07 -21.02
CA GLU A 146 8.51 -31.96 -21.60
C GLU A 146 7.82 -30.70 -21.06
N LEU A 147 7.45 -29.80 -21.96
CA LEU A 147 6.87 -28.49 -21.61
C LEU A 147 5.37 -28.52 -21.81
N GLU A 148 4.62 -28.42 -20.71
CA GLU A 148 3.17 -28.18 -20.76
C GLU A 148 2.90 -26.68 -20.64
N ILE A 149 2.52 -26.05 -21.76
CA ILE A 149 2.37 -24.59 -21.83
C ILE A 149 1.32 -24.05 -20.85
N ASP A 150 0.22 -24.78 -20.62
CA ASP A 150 -0.83 -24.37 -19.69
C ASP A 150 -0.31 -24.29 -18.25
N LYS A 151 0.51 -25.25 -17.83
CA LYS A 151 1.17 -25.24 -16.51
C LYS A 151 2.19 -24.12 -16.41
N ILE A 152 2.95 -23.86 -17.48
CA ILE A 152 3.93 -22.77 -17.53
C ILE A 152 3.23 -21.42 -17.47
N ASN A 153 2.12 -21.23 -18.18
CA ASN A 153 1.32 -20.01 -18.15
C ASN A 153 0.67 -19.80 -16.79
N ALA A 154 0.06 -20.84 -16.20
CA ALA A 154 -0.48 -20.78 -14.85
C ALA A 154 0.59 -20.42 -13.81
N ALA A 155 1.77 -21.04 -13.90
CA ALA A 155 2.89 -20.71 -13.02
C ALA A 155 3.42 -19.29 -13.28
N SER A 156 3.52 -18.87 -14.54
CA SER A 156 3.95 -17.52 -14.94
C SER A 156 3.01 -16.46 -14.37
N ALA A 157 1.70 -16.67 -14.50
CA ALA A 157 0.68 -15.79 -13.95
C ALA A 157 0.76 -15.78 -12.41
N ALA A 158 0.82 -16.95 -11.77
CA ALA A 158 0.93 -17.07 -10.31
C ALA A 158 2.19 -16.44 -9.70
N CYS A 159 3.28 -16.42 -10.47
CA CYS A 159 4.55 -15.82 -10.10
C CYS A 159 4.64 -14.34 -10.53
N SER A 160 3.67 -13.83 -11.27
CA SER A 160 3.62 -12.42 -11.63
C SER A 160 3.16 -11.60 -10.42
N ASP A 161 3.79 -10.45 -10.22
CA ASP A 161 3.49 -9.56 -9.10
C ASP A 161 2.25 -8.72 -9.41
N SER A 162 2.21 -8.12 -10.59
CA SER A 162 1.23 -7.10 -10.95
C SER A 162 0.59 -7.32 -12.32
N PHE A 163 1.34 -7.83 -13.29
CA PHE A 163 0.83 -8.10 -14.64
C PHE A 163 1.61 -9.18 -15.37
N PHE A 164 1.04 -9.69 -16.46
CA PHE A 164 1.76 -10.40 -17.51
C PHE A 164 1.30 -9.91 -18.88
N ILE A 165 2.10 -10.14 -19.91
CA ILE A 165 1.76 -9.78 -21.29
C ILE A 165 1.30 -11.05 -22.02
N ALA A 166 0.12 -11.00 -22.61
CA ALA A 166 -0.42 -12.07 -23.46
C ALA A 166 -0.67 -11.58 -24.89
N CYS A 167 -0.62 -12.49 -25.87
CA CYS A 167 -0.90 -12.17 -27.27
C CYS A 167 -2.40 -11.86 -27.52
N SER A 168 -3.29 -12.42 -26.70
CA SER A 168 -4.74 -12.20 -26.78
C SER A 168 -5.35 -12.02 -25.39
N SER A 169 -6.41 -11.22 -25.30
CA SER A 169 -7.18 -11.02 -24.07
C SER A 169 -8.14 -12.17 -23.76
N TYR A 170 -8.41 -13.06 -24.73
CA TYR A 170 -9.35 -14.17 -24.58
C TYR A 170 -8.70 -15.41 -23.95
N ASP A 171 -7.41 -15.64 -24.18
CA ASP A 171 -6.68 -16.80 -23.64
C ASP A 171 -6.16 -16.58 -22.20
N SER A 172 -6.42 -15.41 -21.60
CA SER A 172 -5.80 -14.94 -20.35
C SER A 172 -6.78 -14.60 -19.22
N ALA A 173 -8.09 -14.68 -19.46
CA ALA A 173 -9.10 -14.32 -18.45
C ALA A 173 -8.98 -15.19 -17.19
N ASP A 174 -8.82 -16.51 -17.35
CA ASP A 174 -8.64 -17.44 -16.23
C ASP A 174 -7.27 -17.27 -15.54
N LEU A 175 -6.24 -16.90 -16.30
CA LEU A 175 -4.87 -16.70 -15.80
C LEU A 175 -4.72 -15.40 -14.99
N THR A 176 -5.49 -14.36 -15.30
CA THR A 176 -5.45 -13.07 -14.58
C THR A 176 -5.78 -13.26 -13.10
N SER A 177 -6.69 -14.19 -12.78
CA SER A 177 -7.05 -14.52 -11.39
C SER A 177 -5.89 -15.10 -10.57
N LEU A 178 -4.83 -15.59 -11.24
CA LEU A 178 -3.69 -16.24 -10.60
C LEU A 178 -2.62 -15.25 -10.16
N ILE A 179 -2.61 -14.00 -10.65
CA ILE A 179 -1.59 -12.98 -10.32
C ILE A 179 -1.43 -12.84 -8.80
N GLY A 180 -0.18 -12.80 -8.32
CA GLY A 180 0.16 -12.65 -6.90
C GLY A 180 -0.25 -13.81 -5.98
N GLN A 181 -0.93 -14.85 -6.49
CA GLN A 181 -1.43 -15.95 -5.66
C GLN A 181 -0.30 -16.70 -4.96
N ARG A 182 0.92 -16.75 -5.51
CA ARG A 182 1.98 -17.58 -4.94
C ARG A 182 2.55 -17.04 -3.63
N CYS A 183 2.72 -15.73 -3.50
CA CYS A 183 3.08 -15.10 -2.24
C CYS A 183 1.92 -15.21 -1.23
N SER A 184 0.67 -15.02 -1.68
CA SER A 184 -0.53 -15.14 -0.83
C SER A 184 -0.78 -16.57 -0.33
N LEU A 185 -0.62 -17.59 -1.19
CA LEU A 185 -0.83 -19.00 -0.85
C LEU A 185 0.28 -19.53 0.03
N ALA A 186 1.53 -19.07 -0.11
CA ALA A 186 2.61 -19.44 0.81
C ALA A 186 2.27 -19.01 2.25
N ILE A 187 1.85 -17.76 2.45
CA ILE A 187 1.45 -17.24 3.76
C ILE A 187 0.18 -17.95 4.27
N LYS A 188 -0.87 -18.07 3.45
CA LYS A 188 -2.13 -18.72 3.85
C LYS A 188 -1.96 -20.20 4.18
N LYS A 189 -1.15 -20.93 3.41
CA LYS A 189 -0.89 -22.35 3.61
C LYS A 189 -0.08 -22.59 4.88
N VAL A 190 0.97 -21.80 5.11
CA VAL A 190 1.80 -21.94 6.33
C VAL A 190 1.00 -21.57 7.59
N VAL A 191 0.17 -20.52 7.54
CA VAL A 191 -0.74 -20.17 8.64
C VAL A 191 -1.78 -21.29 8.86
N ALA A 192 -2.36 -21.86 7.81
CA ALA A 192 -3.31 -22.96 7.93
C ALA A 192 -2.66 -24.26 8.45
N GLU A 193 -1.42 -24.56 8.05
CA GLU A 193 -0.65 -25.72 8.51
C GLU A 193 -0.26 -25.58 9.99
N ALA A 194 0.23 -24.41 10.41
CA ALA A 194 0.52 -24.15 11.83
C ALA A 194 -0.73 -24.24 12.71
N ILE A 195 -1.88 -23.79 12.20
CA ILE A 195 -3.17 -23.91 12.90
C ILE A 195 -3.67 -25.36 12.90
N ALA A 196 -3.46 -26.11 11.83
CA ALA A 196 -3.85 -27.51 11.75
C ALA A 196 -2.99 -28.41 12.66
N GLU A 197 -1.69 -28.12 12.81
CA GLU A 197 -0.81 -28.79 13.76
C GLU A 197 -1.13 -28.41 15.22
N ALA A 198 -1.64 -27.20 15.45
CA ALA A 198 -2.10 -26.73 16.76
C ALA A 198 -3.49 -27.25 17.15
N ARG A 199 -4.23 -27.91 16.25
CA ARG A 199 -5.49 -28.58 16.60
C ARG A 199 -5.17 -29.88 17.35
N PRO A 200 -5.85 -30.17 18.48
CA PRO A 200 -5.63 -31.43 19.17
C PRO A 200 -5.91 -32.60 18.23
N ARG A 201 -4.91 -33.46 18.02
CA ARG A 201 -5.18 -34.81 17.50
C ARG A 201 -6.00 -35.51 18.56
N ASP A 202 -7.23 -35.87 18.23
CA ASP A 202 -8.01 -36.84 19.00
C ASP A 202 -7.27 -38.19 18.90
N SER A 203 -6.38 -38.44 19.85
CA SER A 203 -5.84 -39.77 20.10
C SER A 203 -5.41 -39.89 21.55
N SER A 204 -6.31 -40.46 22.32
CA SER A 204 -6.03 -41.23 23.52
C SER A 204 -4.85 -42.19 23.29
N GLN A 205 -3.67 -41.86 23.79
CA GLN A 205 -2.71 -42.79 24.40
C GLN A 205 -1.53 -42.06 25.09
N PRO A 206 -0.90 -42.68 26.11
CA PRO A 206 -0.14 -41.98 27.13
C PRO A 206 1.36 -41.86 26.83
N GLY A 207 1.93 -40.73 27.29
CA GLY A 207 3.21 -40.66 27.99
C GLY A 207 4.47 -41.09 27.24
N GLY A 208 5.21 -40.10 26.76
CA GLY A 208 6.63 -40.23 26.47
C GLY A 208 7.27 -38.86 26.26
N ALA A 209 7.94 -38.32 27.27
CA ALA A 209 8.96 -37.29 27.05
C ALA A 209 10.08 -37.90 26.19
N PRO A 210 10.70 -37.14 25.27
CA PRO A 210 11.95 -36.49 25.68
C PRO A 210 12.32 -35.18 24.94
N ASP A 211 13.27 -34.49 25.59
CA ASP A 211 14.35 -33.65 25.05
C ASP A 211 14.05 -32.44 24.16
N MET A 212 14.20 -31.27 24.79
CA MET A 212 14.65 -30.04 24.11
C MET A 212 16.03 -30.27 23.49
N ALA A 213 16.09 -30.35 22.16
CA ALA A 213 17.30 -30.12 21.39
C ALA A 213 17.20 -28.76 20.68
N PRO A 214 18.22 -27.90 20.76
CA PRO A 214 18.22 -26.62 20.05
C PRO A 214 18.56 -26.88 18.58
N LEU A 215 17.57 -26.71 17.69
CA LEU A 215 17.82 -26.67 16.25
C LEU A 215 18.31 -25.27 15.89
N ALA A 216 19.63 -25.12 15.94
CA ALA A 216 20.32 -24.07 15.21
C ALA A 216 20.26 -24.39 13.71
N SER A 217 19.58 -23.55 12.93
CA SER A 217 19.82 -23.41 11.50
C SER A 217 20.21 -21.97 11.20
N ALA A 218 21.50 -21.80 10.90
CA ALA A 218 22.08 -20.57 10.42
C ALA A 218 21.72 -20.34 8.95
N ASN A 219 21.19 -19.17 8.64
CA ASN A 219 21.66 -18.32 7.54
C ASN A 219 21.14 -16.90 7.78
N ASP A 220 22.09 -15.99 8.05
CA ASP A 220 21.88 -14.58 8.34
C ASP A 220 21.29 -13.83 7.14
N ALA A 221 19.97 -13.68 7.14
CA ALA A 221 19.29 -12.49 6.62
C ALA A 221 18.70 -11.76 7.84
N SER A 222 19.51 -10.90 8.46
CA SER A 222 19.21 -10.12 9.69
C SER A 222 18.14 -10.74 10.60
N SER A 223 18.48 -11.76 11.40
CA SER A 223 17.53 -12.26 12.38
C SER A 223 17.19 -11.13 13.36
N PHE A 224 15.99 -10.56 13.27
CA PHE A 224 15.48 -9.64 14.27
C PHE A 224 14.51 -10.39 15.18
N SER A 225 14.64 -10.15 16.48
CA SER A 225 13.76 -10.71 17.50
C SER A 225 12.99 -9.59 18.16
N PHE A 226 11.73 -9.83 18.49
CA PHE A 226 10.89 -8.87 19.19
C PHE A 226 10.10 -9.59 20.30
N PRO A 227 9.86 -8.94 21.45
CA PRO A 227 9.03 -9.46 22.52
C PRO A 227 7.54 -9.43 22.13
N LEU A 228 6.82 -10.44 22.60
CA LEU A 228 5.37 -10.54 22.57
C LEU A 228 4.82 -10.42 23.99
N ALA A 229 3.90 -9.49 24.20
CA ALA A 229 3.23 -9.27 25.48
C ALA A 229 1.72 -9.50 25.36
N PHE A 230 1.15 -10.18 26.36
CA PHE A 230 -0.29 -10.46 26.44
C PHE A 230 -0.82 -9.95 27.78
N GLN A 231 -1.77 -9.02 27.73
CA GLN A 231 -2.28 -8.32 28.92
C GLN A 231 -3.76 -8.63 29.15
N GLY A 232 -4.04 -9.41 30.19
CA GLY A 232 -5.38 -9.55 30.77
C GLY A 232 -6.37 -10.44 30.00
N PHE A 233 -5.93 -11.34 29.11
CA PHE A 233 -6.86 -12.22 28.37
C PHE A 233 -6.38 -13.64 28.03
N ALA A 234 -5.09 -13.96 28.15
CA ALA A 234 -4.54 -15.22 27.64
C ALA A 234 -3.95 -16.09 28.77
N ASP A 235 -4.19 -17.41 28.69
CA ASP A 235 -3.48 -18.41 29.48
C ASP A 235 -2.16 -18.85 28.81
N ALA A 236 -1.36 -19.67 29.49
CA ALA A 236 -0.04 -20.08 28.99
C ALA A 236 -0.11 -20.83 27.64
N GLU A 237 -1.17 -21.61 27.42
CA GLU A 237 -1.36 -22.35 26.17
C GLU A 237 -1.67 -21.38 25.02
N THR A 238 -2.60 -20.44 25.24
CA THR A 238 -2.98 -19.40 24.28
C THR A 238 -1.80 -18.50 23.92
N VAL A 239 -0.99 -18.10 24.92
CA VAL A 239 0.23 -17.31 24.72
C VAL A 239 1.22 -18.05 23.81
N THR A 240 1.42 -19.35 24.02
CA THR A 240 2.33 -20.16 23.21
C THR A 240 1.86 -20.22 21.76
N LYS A 241 0.58 -20.56 21.55
CA LYS A 241 -0.01 -20.63 20.19
C LYS A 241 0.05 -19.31 19.44
N LEU A 242 -0.27 -18.20 20.10
CA LEU A 242 -0.16 -16.87 19.50
C LEU A 242 1.31 -16.50 19.22
N GLY A 243 2.23 -16.92 20.07
CA GLY A 243 3.68 -16.82 19.85
C GLY A 243 4.10 -17.46 18.52
N ASP A 244 3.72 -18.72 18.31
CA ASP A 244 4.06 -19.47 17.10
C ASP A 244 3.47 -18.82 15.84
N VAL A 245 2.18 -18.43 15.89
CA VAL A 245 1.52 -17.74 14.76
C VAL A 245 2.20 -16.42 14.44
N MET A 246 2.52 -15.61 15.46
CA MET A 246 3.18 -14.31 15.24
C MET A 246 4.60 -14.47 14.71
N GLN A 247 5.34 -15.49 15.16
CA GLN A 247 6.67 -15.80 14.64
C GLN A 247 6.61 -16.13 13.15
N ILE A 248 5.66 -16.97 12.74
CA ILE A 248 5.45 -17.35 11.35
C ILE A 248 5.10 -16.13 10.49
N VAL A 249 4.11 -15.34 10.92
CA VAL A 249 3.67 -14.17 10.16
C VAL A 249 4.80 -13.15 10.04
N ALA A 250 5.52 -12.85 11.13
CA ALA A 250 6.64 -11.92 11.09
C ALA A 250 7.79 -12.47 10.22
N HIS A 251 8.07 -13.77 10.26
CA HIS A 251 9.08 -14.40 9.42
C HIS A 251 8.75 -14.24 7.94
N GLU A 252 7.54 -14.62 7.52
CA GLU A 252 7.14 -14.48 6.11
C GLU A 252 7.15 -13.02 5.65
N MET A 253 6.63 -12.09 6.46
CA MET A 253 6.64 -10.67 6.12
C MET A 253 8.05 -10.10 6.03
N SER A 254 9.00 -10.59 6.83
CA SER A 254 10.38 -10.10 6.84
C SER A 254 11.20 -10.43 5.59
N ARG A 255 10.69 -11.35 4.75
CA ARG A 255 11.34 -11.73 3.49
C ARG A 255 11.33 -10.58 2.48
N ASP A 256 10.23 -9.83 2.45
CA ASP A 256 10.00 -8.74 1.51
C ASP A 256 10.00 -7.36 2.17
N LEU A 257 9.80 -7.28 3.50
CA LEU A 257 9.67 -6.03 4.23
C LEU A 257 10.73 -5.84 5.32
N PRO A 258 11.34 -4.65 5.43
CA PRO A 258 12.30 -4.35 6.50
C PRO A 258 11.60 -4.20 7.86
N LEU A 259 11.61 -5.25 8.67
CA LEU A 259 10.97 -5.27 9.99
C LEU A 259 11.93 -5.03 11.17
N SER A 260 13.20 -4.68 10.92
CA SER A 260 14.20 -4.43 11.96
C SER A 260 13.85 -3.31 12.94
N GLN A 261 12.91 -2.43 12.58
CA GLN A 261 12.39 -1.36 13.44
C GLN A 261 11.25 -1.81 14.37
N LEU A 262 10.81 -3.06 14.31
CA LEU A 262 9.84 -3.58 15.25
C LEU A 262 10.49 -3.70 16.64
N ASP A 263 9.96 -2.94 17.61
CA ASP A 263 10.36 -3.03 19.01
C ASP A 263 9.74 -4.24 19.68
N GLY A 264 8.44 -4.47 19.45
CA GLY A 264 7.62 -5.46 20.15
C GLY A 264 6.16 -5.38 19.76
N VAL A 265 5.39 -6.37 20.22
CA VAL A 265 3.95 -6.48 19.97
C VAL A 265 3.23 -6.77 21.28
N THR A 266 2.24 -5.95 21.62
CA THR A 266 1.39 -6.10 22.80
C THR A 266 -0.05 -6.34 22.37
N PHE A 267 -0.64 -7.44 22.82
CA PHE A 267 -2.09 -7.67 22.77
C PHE A 267 -2.70 -7.39 24.15
N ALA A 268 -3.76 -6.58 24.21
CA ALA A 268 -4.34 -6.16 25.48
C ALA A 268 -5.88 -6.21 25.48
N ALA A 269 -6.45 -6.75 26.57
CA ALA A 269 -7.89 -6.67 26.84
C ALA A 269 -8.32 -5.20 27.00
N ASP A 270 -7.55 -4.44 27.78
CA ASP A 270 -7.70 -2.99 27.89
C ASP A 270 -6.69 -2.28 26.97
N TYR A 271 -7.09 -2.17 25.70
CA TYR A 271 -6.29 -1.53 24.65
C TYR A 271 -5.94 -0.06 24.98
N ALA A 272 -6.84 0.67 25.63
CA ALA A 272 -6.60 2.08 25.97
C ALA A 272 -5.55 2.19 27.08
N ALA A 273 -5.66 1.38 28.13
CA ALA A 273 -4.67 1.34 29.20
C ALA A 273 -3.30 0.86 28.70
N ALA A 274 -3.26 -0.09 27.76
CA ALA A 274 -2.00 -0.57 27.19
C ALA A 274 -1.27 0.52 26.40
N LEU A 275 -1.98 1.38 25.67
CA LEU A 275 -1.39 2.54 25.00
C LEU A 275 -0.87 3.59 25.99
N GLU A 276 -1.65 3.88 27.04
CA GLU A 276 -1.31 4.93 28.01
C GLU A 276 -0.10 4.55 28.87
N ASN A 277 0.07 3.25 29.15
CA ASN A 277 1.13 2.72 30.02
C ASN A 277 2.33 2.12 29.26
N LEU A 278 2.35 2.20 27.93
CA LEU A 278 3.47 1.67 27.15
C LEU A 278 4.76 2.44 27.46
N ASP A 279 5.83 1.72 27.75
CA ASP A 279 7.16 2.33 27.94
C ASP A 279 7.78 2.74 26.59
N ARG A 280 7.98 4.05 26.44
CA ARG A 280 8.52 4.68 25.24
C ARG A 280 10.00 5.05 25.36
N ASP A 281 10.61 4.79 26.52
CA ASP A 281 12.02 5.12 26.85
C ASP A 281 12.39 6.59 26.58
N ASP A 282 11.40 7.48 26.69
CA ASP A 282 11.58 8.92 26.64
C ASP A 282 10.57 9.59 27.59
N PRO A 283 11.01 10.10 28.74
CA PRO A 283 10.12 10.72 29.72
C PRO A 283 9.54 12.06 29.25
N THR A 284 10.04 12.63 28.14
CA THR A 284 9.52 13.86 27.55
C THR A 284 8.31 13.61 26.65
N LEU A 285 8.11 12.37 26.20
CA LEU A 285 6.97 11.99 25.39
C LEU A 285 5.73 11.82 26.27
N GLN A 286 4.63 12.45 25.86
CA GLN A 286 3.34 12.19 26.48
C GLN A 286 2.90 10.75 26.26
N ALA A 287 2.12 10.21 27.21
CA ALA A 287 1.45 8.92 27.05
C ALA A 287 0.66 8.90 25.73
N ASP A 288 0.74 7.79 25.00
CA ASP A 288 0.08 7.70 23.71
C ASP A 288 -1.41 7.37 23.88
N LYS A 289 -2.26 7.95 23.04
CA LYS A 289 -3.71 7.79 23.04
C LYS A 289 -4.24 7.59 21.63
N THR A 290 -5.40 6.96 21.53
CA THR A 290 -6.16 6.97 20.29
C THR A 290 -6.66 8.38 20.01
N ARG A 291 -6.67 8.78 18.74
CA ARG A 291 -7.29 10.05 18.36
C ARG A 291 -8.81 9.92 18.59
N PRO A 292 -9.47 10.93 19.17
CA PRO A 292 -10.88 10.87 19.48
C PRO A 292 -11.72 10.79 18.19
N ARG A 293 -12.72 9.92 18.19
CA ARG A 293 -13.71 9.78 17.11
C ARG A 293 -15.00 9.18 17.65
N ILE A 294 -16.11 9.52 17.01
CA ILE A 294 -17.47 9.08 17.39
C ILE A 294 -17.95 7.86 16.58
N TYR A 295 -17.14 7.37 15.65
CA TYR A 295 -17.44 6.25 14.77
C TYR A 295 -16.28 5.25 14.77
N GLY A 296 -16.61 3.98 14.52
CA GLY A 296 -15.66 2.87 14.56
C GLY A 296 -14.95 2.72 15.93
N GLN A 297 -14.17 1.65 16.07
CA GLN A 297 -13.35 1.42 17.26
C GLN A 297 -11.88 1.33 16.86
N ALA A 298 -11.00 1.96 17.63
CA ALA A 298 -9.56 1.80 17.44
C ALA A 298 -9.14 0.48 18.07
N ILE A 299 -8.55 -0.38 17.27
CA ILE A 299 -8.19 -1.75 17.67
C ILE A 299 -6.69 -2.05 17.55
N ALA A 300 -5.93 -1.18 16.89
CA ALA A 300 -4.50 -1.34 16.69
C ALA A 300 -3.83 0.01 16.44
N LYS A 301 -2.60 0.17 16.92
CA LYS A 301 -1.76 1.33 16.66
C LYS A 301 -0.26 0.98 16.69
N CYS A 302 0.52 1.55 15.76
CA CYS A 302 1.98 1.60 15.85
C CYS A 302 2.35 2.80 16.75
N VAL A 303 3.10 2.53 17.81
CA VAL A 303 3.56 3.53 18.76
C VAL A 303 5.06 3.69 18.62
N HIS A 304 5.48 4.94 18.43
CA HIS A 304 6.88 5.27 18.38
C HIS A 304 7.53 5.12 19.77
N VAL A 305 8.61 4.36 19.83
CA VAL A 305 9.44 4.13 21.02
C VAL A 305 10.91 4.36 20.70
N ILE A 306 11.69 4.70 21.72
CA ILE A 306 13.14 4.80 21.64
C ILE A 306 13.75 3.54 22.27
N ARG A 307 14.77 2.96 21.65
CA ARG A 307 15.59 1.89 22.26
C ARG A 307 17.03 2.09 21.82
N ASP A 308 17.96 2.13 22.76
CA ASP A 308 19.38 2.35 22.49
C ASP A 308 19.63 3.61 21.63
N GLY A 309 18.85 4.67 21.88
CA GLY A 309 18.90 5.92 21.11
C GLY A 309 18.40 5.83 19.67
N LYS A 310 17.81 4.71 19.25
CA LYS A 310 17.22 4.52 17.91
C LYS A 310 15.70 4.56 17.98
N ARG A 311 15.11 5.17 16.95
CA ARG A 311 13.68 5.12 16.68
C ARG A 311 13.25 3.70 16.32
N LYS A 312 12.25 3.17 17.02
CA LYS A 312 11.55 1.93 16.71
C LYS A 312 10.03 2.12 16.79
N GLU A 313 9.30 1.11 16.39
CA GLU A 313 7.84 1.07 16.42
C GLU A 313 7.36 -0.16 17.22
N HIS A 314 6.51 0.06 18.22
CA HIS A 314 5.87 -0.98 19.01
C HIS A 314 4.40 -1.11 18.59
N LEU A 315 3.93 -2.33 18.36
CA LEU A 315 2.54 -2.57 17.99
C LEU A 315 1.70 -2.79 19.24
N VAL A 316 0.62 -2.03 19.41
CA VAL A 316 -0.38 -2.29 20.45
C VAL A 316 -1.68 -2.67 19.75
N LEU A 317 -2.24 -3.83 20.10
CA LEU A 317 -3.46 -4.38 19.52
C LEU A 317 -4.46 -4.76 20.61
N ASN A 318 -5.74 -4.63 20.29
CA ASN A 318 -6.81 -5.15 21.11
C ASN A 318 -6.80 -6.70 21.10
N ALA A 319 -7.07 -7.31 22.25
CA ALA A 319 -7.10 -8.76 22.43
C ALA A 319 -8.07 -9.48 21.47
N GLY A 320 -9.13 -8.82 21.00
CA GLY A 320 -10.03 -9.37 19.98
C GLY A 320 -9.33 -9.74 18.67
N VAL A 321 -8.24 -9.05 18.31
CA VAL A 321 -7.41 -9.40 17.14
C VAL A 321 -6.71 -10.74 17.37
N ALA A 322 -6.14 -10.96 18.56
CA ALA A 322 -5.56 -12.24 18.92
C ALA A 322 -6.60 -13.36 18.98
N GLY A 323 -7.80 -13.06 19.51
CA GLY A 323 -8.93 -14.01 19.48
C GLY A 323 -9.31 -14.42 18.06
N GLY A 324 -9.35 -13.47 17.12
CA GLY A 324 -9.66 -13.73 15.72
C GLY A 324 -8.66 -14.65 15.02
N LEU A 325 -7.36 -14.57 15.34
CA LEU A 325 -6.34 -15.45 14.77
C LEU A 325 -6.58 -16.94 15.08
N LEU A 326 -7.08 -17.23 16.29
CA LEU A 326 -7.34 -18.58 16.77
C LEU A 326 -8.79 -19.02 16.54
N ASP A 327 -9.61 -18.18 15.92
CA ASP A 327 -11.02 -18.46 15.65
C ASP A 327 -11.16 -19.57 14.59
N ALA A 328 -12.13 -20.44 14.80
CA ALA A 328 -12.49 -21.47 13.84
C ALA A 328 -13.14 -20.89 12.57
N ASN A 329 -13.76 -19.71 12.68
CA ASN A 329 -14.32 -18.98 11.56
C ASN A 329 -13.22 -18.36 10.68
N ASP A 330 -13.19 -18.76 9.42
CA ASP A 330 -12.24 -18.30 8.42
C ASP A 330 -12.31 -16.78 8.19
N GLU A 331 -13.49 -16.16 8.30
CA GLU A 331 -13.64 -14.70 8.16
C GLU A 331 -12.99 -13.92 9.30
N ASN A 332 -13.18 -14.37 10.55
CA ASN A 332 -12.56 -13.76 11.73
C ASN A 332 -11.04 -13.88 11.67
N ARG A 333 -10.55 -15.03 11.19
CA ARG A 333 -9.13 -15.28 11.02
C ARG A 333 -8.50 -14.46 9.91
N ALA A 334 -9.18 -14.37 8.76
CA ALA A 334 -8.79 -13.50 7.64
C ALA A 334 -8.69 -12.04 8.09
N TRP A 335 -9.70 -11.54 8.80
CA TRP A 335 -9.71 -10.19 9.37
C TRP A 335 -8.54 -9.94 10.32
N ALA A 336 -8.29 -10.86 11.26
CA ALA A 336 -7.20 -10.72 12.23
C ALA A 336 -5.83 -10.71 11.56
N LEU A 337 -5.62 -11.61 10.59
CA LEU A 337 -4.40 -11.65 9.78
C LEU A 337 -4.23 -10.35 8.97
N HIS A 338 -5.30 -9.84 8.36
CA HIS A 338 -5.28 -8.58 7.63
C HIS A 338 -4.83 -7.40 8.51
N VAL A 339 -5.32 -7.32 9.74
CA VAL A 339 -4.89 -6.29 10.70
C VAL A 339 -3.40 -6.44 11.03
N ILE A 340 -2.94 -7.65 11.36
CA ILE A 340 -1.54 -7.88 11.77
C ILE A 340 -0.57 -7.61 10.62
N VAL A 341 -0.86 -8.13 9.42
CA VAL A 341 -0.05 -7.88 8.22
C VAL A 341 -0.01 -6.38 7.91
N GLY A 342 -1.14 -5.68 7.99
CA GLY A 342 -1.21 -4.24 7.75
C GLY A 342 -0.37 -3.44 8.76
N MET A 343 -0.34 -3.87 10.02
CA MET A 343 0.46 -3.26 11.08
C MET A 343 1.97 -3.51 10.90
N LEU A 344 2.37 -4.73 10.53
CA LEU A 344 3.76 -5.03 10.17
C LEU A 344 4.20 -4.25 8.93
N ALA A 345 3.33 -4.16 7.92
CA ALA A 345 3.56 -3.34 6.74
C ALA A 345 3.72 -1.85 7.08
N ASN A 346 3.03 -1.34 8.11
CA ASN A 346 3.19 0.05 8.57
C ASN A 346 4.55 0.29 9.24
N VAL A 347 5.08 -0.70 9.96
CA VAL A 347 6.45 -0.64 10.53
C VAL A 347 7.48 -0.57 9.42
N ALA A 348 7.35 -1.46 8.42
CA ALA A 348 8.21 -1.47 7.26
C ALA A 348 8.12 -0.18 6.45
N HIS A 349 6.88 0.32 6.25
CA HIS A 349 6.62 1.58 5.57
C HIS A 349 7.38 2.72 6.25
N SER A 350 7.31 2.84 7.57
CA SER A 350 8.00 3.90 8.30
C SER A 350 9.52 3.91 8.02
N ALA A 351 10.14 2.73 7.98
CA ALA A 351 11.56 2.60 7.65
C ALA A 351 11.87 2.96 6.18
N LEU A 352 11.08 2.44 5.24
CA LEU A 352 11.24 2.72 3.80
C LEU A 352 11.00 4.21 3.49
N TYR A 353 10.00 4.80 4.14
CA TYR A 353 9.61 6.18 3.97
C TYR A 353 10.74 7.12 4.40
N GLU A 354 11.34 6.88 5.58
CA GLU A 354 12.49 7.65 6.06
C GLU A 354 13.73 7.50 5.15
N GLN A 355 14.01 6.28 4.68
CA GLN A 355 15.16 6.03 3.79
C GLN A 355 15.02 6.69 2.42
N ARG A 356 13.80 6.73 1.88
CA ARG A 356 13.50 7.31 0.55
C ARG A 356 13.28 8.83 0.59
N LEU A 357 13.11 9.43 1.77
CA LEU A 357 12.99 10.87 1.89
C LEU A 357 14.31 11.53 1.42
N PRO A 358 14.28 12.37 0.37
CA PRO A 358 15.48 13.05 -0.10
C PRO A 358 16.11 13.87 1.03
N ALA A 359 17.44 13.78 1.18
CA ALA A 359 18.17 14.60 2.12
C ALA A 359 17.96 16.09 1.78
N THR A 360 17.10 16.74 2.56
CA THR A 360 16.79 18.17 2.54
C THR A 360 16.58 18.75 1.15
N SER A 361 15.36 18.62 0.61
CA SER A 361 14.96 19.45 -0.52
C SER A 361 14.53 20.82 0.03
N GLU A 362 15.30 21.87 -0.26
CA GLU A 362 14.94 23.28 -0.03
C GLU A 362 13.79 23.71 -0.96
N ILE A 363 12.72 22.92 -1.09
CA ILE A 363 11.56 23.35 -1.86
C ILE A 363 10.80 24.34 -0.97
N PRO A 364 10.73 25.64 -1.34
CA PRO A 364 9.97 26.60 -0.59
C PRO A 364 8.48 26.32 -0.82
N PHE A 365 7.85 25.66 0.14
CA PHE A 365 6.39 25.46 0.13
C PHE A 365 5.67 26.63 0.76
N ASP A 366 4.51 26.95 0.20
CA ASP A 366 3.61 27.93 0.77
C ASP A 366 3.07 27.47 2.14
N ILE A 367 2.70 28.45 2.96
CA ILE A 367 2.26 28.24 4.34
C ILE A 367 1.01 27.34 4.44
N VAL A 368 0.16 27.34 3.41
CA VAL A 368 -1.08 26.54 3.39
C VAL A 368 -0.72 25.08 3.24
N SER A 369 0.04 24.71 2.20
CA SER A 369 0.44 23.31 1.99
C SER A 369 1.19 22.73 3.19
N ARG A 370 2.03 23.53 3.87
CA ARG A 370 2.70 23.10 5.11
C ARG A 370 1.71 22.82 6.24
N ARG A 371 0.75 23.72 6.47
CA ARG A 371 -0.28 23.55 7.52
C ARG A 371 -1.19 22.37 7.24
N LEU A 372 -1.54 22.12 5.98
CA LEU A 372 -2.46 21.06 5.60
C LEU A 372 -1.79 19.68 5.52
N HIS A 373 -0.47 19.61 5.29
CA HIS A 373 0.24 18.34 5.20
C HIS A 373 0.07 17.46 6.45
N THR A 374 -0.09 18.04 7.64
CA THR A 374 -0.32 17.27 8.87
C THR A 374 -1.59 16.41 8.82
N ALA A 375 -2.58 16.80 8.01
CA ALA A 375 -3.80 16.02 7.82
C ALA A 375 -3.65 14.90 6.78
N SER A 376 -2.64 14.97 5.90
CA SER A 376 -2.41 13.97 4.85
C SER A 376 -1.15 13.12 5.07
N SER A 377 -0.36 13.39 6.11
CA SER A 377 0.97 12.79 6.30
C SER A 377 0.91 11.29 6.57
N THR A 378 -0.21 10.78 7.09
CA THR A 378 -0.42 9.35 7.38
C THR A 378 -0.94 8.58 6.16
N CYS A 379 -1.52 9.25 5.17
CA CYS A 379 -2.17 8.59 4.03
C CYS A 379 -1.24 7.66 3.21
N PRO A 380 0.04 8.01 2.94
CA PRO A 380 0.94 7.10 2.26
C PRO A 380 1.10 5.76 2.99
N GLY A 381 1.26 5.77 4.31
CA GLY A 381 1.41 4.55 5.12
C GLY A 381 0.11 3.75 5.17
N ARG A 382 -1.03 4.44 5.32
CA ARG A 382 -2.38 3.83 5.26
C ARG A 382 -2.63 3.07 3.96
N TYR A 383 -2.33 3.72 2.84
CA TYR A 383 -2.42 3.11 1.51
C TYR A 383 -1.50 1.90 1.37
N PHE A 384 -0.23 2.05 1.74
CA PHE A 384 0.77 0.98 1.63
C PHE A 384 0.39 -0.24 2.47
N SER A 385 0.01 -0.03 3.73
CA SER A 385 -0.41 -1.10 4.64
C SER A 385 -1.62 -1.86 4.12
N ALA A 386 -2.67 -1.15 3.68
CA ALA A 386 -3.88 -1.77 3.18
C ALA A 386 -3.65 -2.51 1.85
N ARG A 387 -2.80 -1.97 0.97
CA ARG A 387 -2.37 -2.66 -0.26
C ARG A 387 -1.63 -3.96 0.05
N THR A 388 -0.71 -3.90 1.00
CA THR A 388 0.12 -5.06 1.39
C THR A 388 -0.73 -6.15 2.05
N SER A 389 -1.71 -5.79 2.88
CA SER A 389 -2.54 -6.75 3.61
C SER A 389 -3.79 -7.21 2.86
N ALA A 390 -4.04 -6.69 1.65
CA ALA A 390 -5.29 -6.92 0.92
C ALA A 390 -5.60 -8.41 0.69
N PHE A 391 -4.56 -9.21 0.43
CA PHE A 391 -4.70 -10.64 0.19
C PHE A 391 -5.26 -11.44 1.38
N ALA A 392 -5.09 -10.92 2.60
CA ALA A 392 -5.42 -11.62 3.83
C ALA A 392 -6.94 -11.65 4.06
N ASP A 393 -7.64 -10.58 3.70
CA ASP A 393 -9.11 -10.49 3.75
C ASP A 393 -9.63 -9.69 2.55
N ILE A 394 -10.11 -10.40 1.54
CA ILE A 394 -10.62 -9.82 0.29
C ILE A 394 -11.77 -8.84 0.54
N ASN A 395 -12.57 -9.08 1.59
CA ASN A 395 -13.77 -8.30 1.91
C ASN A 395 -13.47 -7.06 2.77
N ALA A 396 -12.21 -6.83 3.18
CA ALA A 396 -11.85 -5.67 4.01
C ALA A 396 -12.21 -4.32 3.40
N GLY A 397 -12.28 -4.24 2.06
CA GLY A 397 -12.71 -3.05 1.33
C GLY A 397 -14.09 -2.54 1.73
N GLU A 398 -15.03 -3.40 2.10
CA GLU A 398 -16.37 -2.95 2.55
C GLU A 398 -16.32 -2.22 3.89
N ARG A 399 -15.44 -2.67 4.80
CA ARG A 399 -15.23 -2.03 6.10
C ARG A 399 -14.54 -0.69 5.94
N PHE A 400 -13.52 -0.60 5.08
CA PHE A 400 -12.90 0.70 4.77
C PHE A 400 -13.86 1.67 4.09
N ALA A 401 -14.73 1.19 3.20
CA ALA A 401 -15.78 2.01 2.60
C ALA A 401 -16.75 2.57 3.65
N THR A 402 -17.15 1.74 4.61
CA THR A 402 -18.02 2.15 5.73
C THR A 402 -17.33 3.21 6.59
N LEU A 403 -16.08 2.96 7.02
CA LEU A 403 -15.30 3.92 7.81
C LEU A 403 -15.06 5.25 7.07
N CYS A 404 -14.84 5.20 5.75
CA CYS A 404 -14.69 6.41 4.93
C CYS A 404 -15.98 7.26 4.91
N LEU A 405 -17.15 6.63 4.83
CA LEU A 405 -18.44 7.33 4.83
C LEU A 405 -18.79 7.87 6.21
N ASP A 406 -18.60 7.06 7.26
CA ASP A 406 -18.86 7.47 8.64
C ASP A 406 -17.94 8.62 9.06
N SER A 407 -16.66 8.57 8.65
CA SER A 407 -15.72 9.66 8.90
C SER A 407 -16.07 10.93 8.15
N LEU A 408 -16.57 10.84 6.91
CA LEU A 408 -17.03 12.00 6.16
C LEU A 408 -18.24 12.65 6.82
N PHE A 409 -19.22 11.85 7.25
CA PHE A 409 -20.39 12.33 7.99
C PHE A 409 -19.98 12.97 9.32
N SER A 410 -19.11 12.31 10.09
CA SER A 410 -18.57 12.84 11.34
C SER A 410 -17.80 14.14 11.11
N ALA A 411 -16.99 14.25 10.06
CA ALA A 411 -16.27 15.47 9.73
C ALA A 411 -17.22 16.63 9.44
N GLN A 412 -18.28 16.41 8.65
CA GLN A 412 -19.30 17.42 8.39
C GLN A 412 -19.99 17.90 9.68
N GLN A 413 -20.31 16.98 10.60
CA GLN A 413 -20.95 17.31 11.87
C GLN A 413 -20.01 18.11 12.79
N GLU A 414 -18.81 17.61 13.03
CA GLU A 414 -17.85 18.21 13.98
C GLU A 414 -17.33 19.55 13.48
N ILE A 415 -17.08 19.69 12.17
CA ILE A 415 -16.67 20.97 11.58
C ILE A 415 -17.80 21.99 11.63
N ARG A 416 -19.06 21.56 11.41
CA ARG A 416 -20.22 22.45 11.58
C ARG A 416 -20.31 22.97 13.02
N SER A 417 -20.17 22.09 14.01
CA SER A 417 -20.16 22.45 15.43
C SER A 417 -19.01 23.40 15.76
N ALA A 418 -17.80 23.13 15.26
CA ALA A 418 -16.64 24.00 15.45
C ALA A 418 -16.84 25.38 14.80
N LYS A 419 -17.48 25.46 13.63
CA LYS A 419 -17.84 26.74 13.00
C LYS A 419 -18.81 27.55 13.88
N GLN A 420 -19.73 26.90 14.58
CA GLN A 420 -20.65 27.58 15.50
C GLN A 420 -19.92 28.13 16.73
N VAL A 421 -18.98 27.38 17.28
CA VAL A 421 -18.11 27.83 18.40
C VAL A 421 -17.25 29.02 17.96
N TYR A 422 -16.67 28.94 16.76
CA TYR A 422 -15.88 30.01 16.16
C TYR A 422 -16.64 31.35 16.04
N LEU A 423 -17.95 31.34 15.81
CA LEU A 423 -18.75 32.57 15.75
C LEU A 423 -18.74 33.34 17.09
N VAL A 424 -18.43 32.67 18.20
CA VAL A 424 -18.40 33.26 19.54
C VAL A 424 -16.97 33.64 19.93
N ASP A 425 -16.01 32.73 19.79
CA ASP A 425 -14.65 32.92 20.30
C ASP A 425 -13.65 33.52 19.29
N GLN A 426 -14.00 33.50 17.99
CA GLN A 426 -13.17 33.94 16.86
C GLN A 426 -11.79 33.24 16.79
N ALA A 427 -11.66 32.05 17.37
CA ALA A 427 -10.42 31.28 17.42
C ALA A 427 -10.22 30.43 16.15
N MET A 428 -9.77 31.06 15.06
CA MET A 428 -9.61 30.40 13.76
C MET A 428 -8.68 29.18 13.80
N ASP A 429 -7.59 29.24 14.57
CA ASP A 429 -6.65 28.13 14.68
C ASP A 429 -7.31 26.89 15.31
N GLN A 430 -8.19 27.08 16.29
CA GLN A 430 -8.92 25.97 16.92
C GLN A 430 -9.94 25.36 15.96
N LEU A 431 -10.68 26.17 15.21
CA LEU A 431 -11.57 25.69 14.14
C LEU A 431 -10.78 24.88 13.11
N LEU A 432 -9.63 25.39 12.68
CA LEU A 432 -8.80 24.72 11.69
C LEU A 432 -8.20 23.42 12.24
N ASP A 433 -7.76 23.37 13.49
CA ASP A 433 -7.26 22.15 14.12
C ASP A 433 -8.33 21.05 14.17
N VAL A 434 -9.57 21.39 14.53
CA VAL A 434 -10.71 20.45 14.48
C VAL A 434 -10.95 19.99 13.04
N ALA A 435 -10.99 20.91 12.08
CA ALA A 435 -11.23 20.57 10.69
C ALA A 435 -10.14 19.65 10.11
N LEU A 436 -8.88 19.93 10.39
CA LEU A 436 -7.76 19.11 9.92
C LEU A 436 -7.75 17.73 10.57
N LEU A 437 -8.08 17.63 11.87
CA LEU A 437 -8.23 16.34 12.54
C LEU A 437 -9.28 15.46 11.83
N HIS A 438 -10.48 15.99 11.60
CA HIS A 438 -11.55 15.19 11.00
C HIS A 438 -11.33 14.90 9.52
N VAL A 439 -10.81 15.86 8.75
CA VAL A 439 -10.41 15.62 7.36
C VAL A 439 -9.32 14.55 7.26
N SER A 440 -8.38 14.50 8.22
CA SER A 440 -7.34 13.47 8.23
C SER A 440 -7.91 12.06 8.32
N PHE A 441 -9.01 11.88 9.06
CA PHE A 441 -9.63 10.56 9.14
C PHE A 441 -10.32 10.14 7.85
N VAL A 442 -10.97 11.07 7.15
CA VAL A 442 -11.57 10.81 5.83
C VAL A 442 -10.48 10.37 4.85
N LEU A 443 -9.35 11.07 4.85
CA LEU A 443 -8.22 10.74 3.99
C LEU A 443 -7.57 9.40 4.36
N ASP A 444 -7.39 9.11 5.65
CA ASP A 444 -6.84 7.84 6.11
C ASP A 444 -7.70 6.66 5.63
N HIS A 445 -9.01 6.71 5.82
CA HIS A 445 -9.91 5.63 5.41
C HIS A 445 -10.09 5.53 3.89
N ALA A 446 -10.06 6.67 3.18
CA ALA A 446 -10.03 6.67 1.72
C ALA A 446 -8.74 6.03 1.19
N ALA A 447 -7.59 6.33 1.81
CA ALA A 447 -6.30 5.74 1.48
C ALA A 447 -6.27 4.23 1.77
N GLU A 448 -6.84 3.79 2.89
CA GLU A 448 -7.00 2.36 3.22
C GLU A 448 -7.87 1.64 2.17
N TRP A 449 -9.00 2.23 1.79
CA TRP A 449 -9.88 1.66 0.75
C TRP A 449 -9.18 1.55 -0.60
N LEU A 450 -8.49 2.62 -1.03
CA LEU A 450 -7.73 2.68 -2.27
C LEU A 450 -6.57 1.67 -2.28
N GLY A 451 -5.83 1.60 -1.17
CA GLY A 451 -4.73 0.65 -1.01
C GLY A 451 -5.23 -0.79 -1.08
N HIS A 452 -6.26 -1.13 -0.30
CA HIS A 452 -6.88 -2.47 -0.32
C HIS A 452 -7.28 -2.89 -1.73
N ARG A 453 -7.96 -2.00 -2.45
CA ARG A 453 -8.38 -2.27 -3.84
C ARG A 453 -7.19 -2.51 -4.78
N ASP A 454 -6.14 -1.71 -4.64
CA ASP A 454 -4.93 -1.84 -5.45
C ASP A 454 -4.09 -3.09 -5.10
N GLY A 455 -4.29 -3.67 -3.91
CA GLY A 455 -3.63 -4.90 -3.47
C GLY A 455 -4.34 -6.19 -3.87
N LEU A 456 -5.55 -6.10 -4.45
CA LEU A 456 -6.28 -7.27 -4.93
C LEU A 456 -5.89 -7.62 -6.38
N PRO A 457 -5.70 -8.92 -6.69
CA PRO A 457 -5.25 -9.36 -8.01
C PRO A 457 -6.29 -9.17 -9.13
N VAL A 458 -7.57 -9.07 -8.78
CA VAL A 458 -8.66 -8.82 -9.72
C VAL A 458 -9.44 -7.58 -9.26
N GLN A 459 -9.37 -6.51 -10.04
CA GLN A 459 -10.27 -5.36 -9.86
C GLN A 459 -11.57 -5.65 -10.59
N GLU A 460 -12.48 -6.40 -9.95
CA GLU A 460 -13.82 -6.57 -10.48
C GLU A 460 -14.49 -5.20 -10.69
N PRO A 461 -15.41 -5.09 -11.67
CA PRO A 461 -16.21 -3.89 -11.84
C PRO A 461 -16.88 -3.52 -10.51
N LEU A 462 -16.71 -2.26 -10.10
CA LEU A 462 -17.26 -1.80 -8.84
C LEU A 462 -18.79 -1.93 -8.84
N PRO A 463 -19.40 -2.54 -7.82
CA PRO A 463 -20.86 -2.57 -7.72
C PRO A 463 -21.40 -1.15 -7.54
N GLU A 464 -22.67 -0.93 -7.88
CA GLU A 464 -23.32 0.38 -7.67
C GLU A 464 -23.39 0.79 -6.19
N SER A 465 -23.24 -0.16 -5.26
CA SER A 465 -23.14 0.07 -3.81
C SER A 465 -21.73 0.49 -3.34
N SER A 466 -20.77 0.58 -4.25
CA SER A 466 -19.37 0.89 -3.95
C SER A 466 -19.16 2.31 -3.41
N LEU A 467 -18.02 2.51 -2.75
CA LEU A 467 -17.63 3.79 -2.19
C LEU A 467 -17.68 4.95 -3.22
N PRO A 468 -17.17 4.81 -4.46
CA PRO A 468 -17.20 5.90 -5.43
C PRO A 468 -18.61 6.38 -5.79
N GLU A 469 -19.59 5.48 -5.94
CA GLU A 469 -20.97 5.88 -6.22
C GLU A 469 -21.63 6.57 -5.03
N LYS A 470 -21.33 6.13 -3.80
CA LYS A 470 -21.82 6.80 -2.58
C LYS A 470 -21.21 8.19 -2.42
N LEU A 471 -19.94 8.37 -2.78
CA LEU A 471 -19.25 9.67 -2.76
C LEU A 471 -19.66 10.60 -3.91
N LYS A 472 -20.22 10.06 -5.00
CA LYS A 472 -20.73 10.85 -6.13
C LYS A 472 -21.78 11.87 -5.71
N VAL A 473 -22.65 11.52 -4.75
CA VAL A 473 -23.69 12.41 -4.21
C VAL A 473 -23.08 13.66 -3.56
N GLN A 474 -21.86 13.56 -3.03
CA GLN A 474 -21.09 14.64 -2.43
C GLN A 474 -20.11 15.30 -3.42
N GLY A 475 -20.15 14.92 -4.70
CA GLY A 475 -19.21 15.38 -5.72
C GLY A 475 -17.77 14.96 -5.45
N LEU A 476 -17.55 13.79 -4.84
CA LEU A 476 -16.22 13.31 -4.42
C LEU A 476 -15.76 12.04 -5.16
N ARG A 477 -16.51 11.59 -6.17
CA ARG A 477 -16.14 10.40 -6.97
C ARG A 477 -14.79 10.59 -7.67
N ASP A 478 -14.67 11.66 -8.44
CA ASP A 478 -13.46 11.94 -9.24
C ASP A 478 -12.29 12.38 -8.35
N TRP A 479 -12.59 13.05 -7.23
CA TRP A 479 -11.61 13.32 -6.18
C TRP A 479 -10.97 12.02 -5.64
N LEU A 480 -11.77 10.98 -5.37
CA LEU A 480 -11.26 9.71 -4.86
C LEU A 480 -10.36 9.03 -5.90
N GLU A 481 -10.74 9.04 -7.18
CA GLU A 481 -9.92 8.52 -8.27
C GLU A 481 -8.59 9.27 -8.38
N LEU A 482 -8.64 10.60 -8.35
CA LEU A 482 -7.44 11.44 -8.37
C LEU A 482 -6.53 11.15 -7.17
N PHE A 483 -7.11 10.99 -5.98
CA PHE A 483 -6.37 10.70 -4.76
C PHE A 483 -5.68 9.33 -4.82
N GLY A 484 -6.38 8.31 -5.33
CA GLY A 484 -5.81 6.99 -5.59
C GLY A 484 -4.63 7.05 -6.55
N ARG A 485 -4.76 7.80 -7.65
CA ARG A 485 -3.67 7.98 -8.61
C ARG A 485 -2.46 8.67 -7.97
N ASP A 486 -2.67 9.72 -7.19
CA ASP A 486 -1.59 10.46 -6.54
C ASP A 486 -0.88 9.62 -5.45
N LEU A 487 -1.62 8.77 -4.71
CA LEU A 487 -1.04 7.81 -3.76
C LEU A 487 -0.26 6.70 -4.46
N ARG A 488 -0.86 6.06 -5.46
CA ARG A 488 -0.24 4.97 -6.23
C ARG A 488 1.06 5.42 -6.88
N ARG A 489 1.07 6.63 -7.42
CA ARG A 489 2.26 7.25 -8.04
C ARG A 489 3.46 7.30 -7.09
N LEU A 490 3.27 7.38 -5.77
CA LEU A 490 4.40 7.37 -4.82
C LEU A 490 5.15 6.02 -4.78
N TYR A 491 4.50 4.93 -5.17
CA TYR A 491 5.02 3.57 -4.98
C TYR A 491 5.32 2.83 -6.28
N ASP A 492 4.53 3.06 -7.33
CA ASP A 492 4.66 2.31 -8.58
C ASP A 492 5.79 2.79 -9.50
N ALA A 493 6.40 3.94 -9.20
CA ALA A 493 7.48 4.51 -10.00
C ALA A 493 8.62 5.00 -9.10
N ASP A 494 9.81 4.44 -9.31
CA ASP A 494 10.99 4.63 -8.45
C ASP A 494 11.42 6.11 -8.31
N ASP A 495 11.16 6.95 -9.32
CA ASP A 495 11.53 8.36 -9.34
C ASP A 495 10.42 9.31 -8.83
N GLN A 496 9.28 8.77 -8.43
CA GLN A 496 8.10 9.56 -8.04
C GLN A 496 7.93 9.71 -6.53
N PHE A 497 8.69 8.98 -5.72
CA PHE A 497 8.75 9.19 -4.27
C PHE A 497 9.56 10.46 -3.97
N THR A 498 8.93 11.62 -4.12
CA THR A 498 9.57 12.94 -3.95
C THR A 498 8.84 13.77 -2.91
N THR A 499 9.57 14.67 -2.25
CA THR A 499 8.98 15.65 -1.30
C THR A 499 7.85 16.46 -1.95
N GLU A 500 7.98 16.80 -3.24
CA GLU A 500 6.92 17.50 -3.98
C GLU A 500 5.63 16.67 -4.09
N ASN A 501 5.72 15.40 -4.52
CA ASN A 501 4.55 14.55 -4.67
C ASN A 501 3.91 14.21 -3.31
N ILE A 502 4.73 13.97 -2.27
CA ILE A 502 4.25 13.75 -0.90
C ILE A 502 3.45 14.95 -0.40
N LEU A 503 3.98 16.16 -0.58
CA LEU A 503 3.32 17.37 -0.12
C LEU A 503 2.16 17.78 -1.01
N ALA A 504 2.14 17.38 -2.28
CA ALA A 504 1.00 17.58 -3.18
C ALA A 504 -0.27 16.90 -2.66
N LEU A 505 -0.16 15.87 -1.82
CA LEU A 505 -1.31 15.25 -1.13
C LEU A 505 -2.10 16.25 -0.27
N SER A 506 -1.45 17.32 0.23
CA SER A 506 -2.13 18.40 0.97
C SER A 506 -3.25 19.07 0.18
N ARG A 507 -3.20 19.02 -1.17
CA ARG A 507 -4.26 19.57 -2.02
C ARG A 507 -5.58 18.79 -1.91
N HIS A 508 -5.52 17.50 -1.55
CA HIS A 508 -6.73 16.72 -1.28
C HIS A 508 -7.40 17.15 0.03
N VAL A 509 -6.63 17.63 1.00
CA VAL A 509 -7.15 18.24 2.25
C VAL A 509 -7.95 19.50 1.89
N GLU A 510 -7.40 20.38 1.05
CA GLU A 510 -8.11 21.58 0.58
C GLU A 510 -9.44 21.23 -0.06
N ARG A 511 -9.44 20.27 -0.97
CA ARG A 511 -10.65 19.87 -1.70
C ARG A 511 -11.76 19.38 -0.76
N LEU A 512 -11.41 18.64 0.30
CA LEU A 512 -12.36 18.21 1.33
C LEU A 512 -12.85 19.40 2.17
N LEU A 513 -11.96 20.29 2.61
CA LEU A 513 -12.33 21.51 3.33
C LEU A 513 -13.31 22.39 2.54
N TRP A 514 -13.15 22.48 1.22
CA TRP A 514 -14.07 23.25 0.36
C TRP A 514 -15.50 22.70 0.42
N THR A 515 -15.68 21.37 0.48
CA THR A 515 -17.01 20.77 0.64
C THR A 515 -17.68 21.11 1.97
N MET A 516 -16.87 21.46 2.97
CA MET A 516 -17.31 21.82 4.33
C MET A 516 -17.35 23.36 4.52
N GLY A 517 -17.15 24.12 3.44
CA GLY A 517 -17.17 25.57 3.44
C GLY A 517 -16.00 26.19 4.22
N ILE A 518 -14.82 25.58 4.18
CA ILE A 518 -13.56 26.13 4.70
C ILE A 518 -12.62 26.31 3.52
N PHE A 519 -12.16 27.54 3.29
CA PHE A 519 -11.36 27.90 2.12
C PHE A 519 -10.04 28.52 2.58
N PRO A 520 -8.99 27.71 2.84
CA PRO A 520 -7.68 28.23 3.18
C PRO A 520 -6.96 28.74 1.93
N TRP A 521 -6.28 29.88 2.04
CA TRP A 521 -5.47 30.44 0.95
C TRP A 521 -4.34 31.33 1.50
N PRO A 522 -3.21 31.44 0.79
CA PRO A 522 -2.13 32.32 1.19
C PRO A 522 -2.40 33.76 0.76
N THR A 523 -2.22 34.71 1.66
CA THR A 523 -2.23 36.15 1.34
C THR A 523 -0.98 36.57 0.56
N GLU A 524 -0.97 37.77 -0.02
CA GLU A 524 0.18 38.30 -0.76
C GLU A 524 1.43 38.45 0.12
N ASP A 525 1.28 38.67 1.43
CA ASP A 525 2.36 38.68 2.42
C ASP A 525 2.75 37.28 2.94
N GLY A 526 2.19 36.21 2.35
CA GLY A 526 2.56 34.83 2.63
C GLY A 526 1.98 34.24 3.90
N ARG A 527 0.96 34.88 4.50
CA ARG A 527 0.24 34.37 5.68
C ARG A 527 -0.91 33.47 5.27
N LEU A 528 -1.30 32.55 6.16
CA LEU A 528 -2.49 31.72 5.96
C LEU A 528 -3.73 32.55 6.31
N TYR A 529 -4.68 32.63 5.37
CA TYR A 529 -6.01 33.15 5.61
C TYR A 529 -7.04 32.06 5.35
N VAL A 530 -8.15 32.10 6.07
CA VAL A 530 -9.26 31.14 5.91
C VAL A 530 -10.55 31.90 5.72
N SER A 531 -11.18 31.71 4.55
CA SER A 531 -12.54 32.19 4.30
C SER A 531 -13.55 31.09 4.67
N LEU A 532 -14.67 31.48 5.27
CA LEU A 532 -15.74 30.56 5.64
C LEU A 532 -16.96 30.74 4.73
N GLY A 533 -17.43 29.63 4.16
CA GLY A 533 -18.74 29.56 3.53
C GLY A 533 -19.87 29.53 4.57
N PRO A 534 -21.12 29.73 4.12
CA PRO A 534 -22.29 29.67 5.00
C PRO A 534 -22.34 28.36 5.80
N ILE A 535 -22.91 28.40 7.00
CA ILE A 535 -23.18 27.21 7.80
C ILE A 535 -24.44 26.57 7.20
N THR A 536 -24.27 25.46 6.48
CA THR A 536 -25.35 24.64 5.91
C THR A 536 -25.52 23.33 6.65
#